data_AF-A0A0C2HN63-F1
#
_entry.id   AF-A0A0C2HN63-F1
#
_cell.length_a   1.000
_cell.length_b   1.000
_cell.length_c   1.000
_cell.angle_alpha   90.00
_cell.angle_beta   90.00
_cell.angle_gamma   90.00
#
_symmetry.space_group_name_H-M   'P 1'
#
loop_
_entity.id
_entity.type
_entity.pdbx_description
1 polymer ?
#
loop_
_entity_poly.entity_id
_entity_poly.type
_entity_poly.pdbx_seq_one_letter_code
_entity_poly.pdbx_strand_id
1 'polypeptide(L)'
;MQHAIFLARPEDRFPAGYERIYFGSEFCPWNFPSLSEIEGAIDAARRAGLHFTLATPVLAEDFLPRLKQVLAGISPRLEAGDEILISDWGALALARAACPDVSLVLGRVLSGQKRGPQIVDLDLTPAARAYFQGGAWYGSDAREVLDELLIARIEIDNLLQGVAPLAGGGASLHFPYLFVTSTRSCPWREPGDGGPCRAACGEVFRLTSPRETVPLLQCGNTQFIRNDQLPAAPETLGIDRLVFHPCLPR
;
A
#
# COMPACT_ATOMS: atom_id res chain seq x y z
N MET A 1 -3.68 -7.01 -17.96
CA MET A 1 -2.83 -6.73 -16.79
C MET A 1 -2.46 -5.27 -16.84
N GLN A 2 -2.82 -4.50 -15.83
CA GLN A 2 -2.41 -3.10 -15.66
C GLN A 2 -1.07 -3.07 -14.90
N HIS A 3 -0.15 -2.21 -15.32
CA HIS A 3 1.09 -1.91 -14.62
C HIS A 3 0.99 -0.52 -13.99
N ALA A 4 1.27 -0.46 -12.70
CA ALA A 4 1.33 0.77 -11.94
C ALA A 4 2.70 0.93 -11.28
N ILE A 5 3.08 2.18 -11.03
CA ILE A 5 4.32 2.52 -10.33
C ILE A 5 3.99 3.34 -9.09
N PHE A 6 4.61 2.99 -7.96
CA PHE A 6 4.53 3.77 -6.73
C PHE A 6 5.72 4.71 -6.64
N LEU A 7 5.46 6.02 -6.62
CA LEU A 7 6.52 7.02 -6.59
C LEU A 7 6.71 7.59 -5.20
N ALA A 8 7.98 7.80 -4.84
CA ALA A 8 8.34 8.48 -3.61
C ALA A 8 8.26 10.00 -3.77
N ARG A 9 8.47 10.52 -4.98
CA ARG A 9 8.47 11.96 -5.27
C ARG A 9 7.70 12.29 -6.55
N PRO A 10 7.03 13.46 -6.62
CA PRO A 10 6.24 13.84 -7.78
C PRO A 10 7.10 14.10 -9.04
N GLU A 11 8.37 14.46 -8.86
CA GLU A 11 9.32 14.72 -9.94
C GLU A 11 10.04 13.48 -10.49
N ASP A 12 9.82 12.30 -9.88
CA ASP A 12 10.45 11.07 -10.33
C ASP A 12 10.06 10.75 -11.78
N ARG A 13 11.05 10.40 -12.61
CA ARG A 13 10.82 10.13 -14.03
C ARG A 13 9.95 8.87 -14.20
N PHE A 14 8.81 9.03 -14.86
CA PHE A 14 7.95 7.91 -15.26
C PHE A 14 8.65 7.06 -16.33
N PRO A 15 8.96 5.78 -16.05
CA PRO A 15 9.39 4.88 -17.11
C PRO A 15 8.20 4.64 -18.06
N ALA A 16 8.48 4.31 -19.32
CA ALA A 16 7.42 3.88 -20.23
C ALA A 16 6.83 2.54 -19.77
N GLY A 17 5.57 2.27 -20.13
CA GLY A 17 4.92 0.97 -19.89
C GLY A 17 4.10 0.87 -18.60
N TYR A 18 3.79 1.99 -17.94
CA TYR A 18 2.84 2.06 -16.84
C TYR A 18 1.57 2.79 -17.28
N GLU A 19 0.42 2.45 -16.70
CA GLU A 19 -0.86 3.13 -16.95
C GLU A 19 -1.39 3.90 -15.72
N ARG A 20 -0.74 3.75 -14.55
CA ARG A 20 -1.15 4.36 -13.29
C ARG A 20 0.02 4.72 -12.38
N ILE A 21 -0.10 5.84 -11.68
CA ILE A 21 0.82 6.26 -10.63
C ILE A 21 0.14 6.16 -9.28
N TYR A 22 0.85 5.59 -8.30
CA TYR A 22 0.53 5.71 -6.88
C TYR A 22 1.45 6.75 -6.26
N PHE A 23 0.87 7.64 -5.46
CA PHE A 23 1.62 8.66 -4.74
C PHE A 23 1.01 8.87 -3.36
N GLY A 24 1.84 9.09 -2.35
CA GLY A 24 1.40 9.23 -0.96
C GLY A 24 2.25 8.42 0.00
N SER A 25 1.64 8.01 1.11
CA SER A 25 2.28 7.19 2.13
C SER A 25 1.30 6.11 2.56
N GLU A 26 1.69 4.84 2.50
CA GLU A 26 0.84 3.73 2.95
C GLU A 26 0.96 3.50 4.47
N PHE A 27 2.05 3.94 5.10
CA PHE A 27 2.42 3.52 6.46
C PHE A 27 2.50 4.70 7.42
N CYS A 28 3.48 5.59 7.24
CA CYS A 28 3.76 6.65 8.19
C CYS A 28 2.94 7.92 7.87
N PRO A 29 2.08 8.40 8.80
CA PRO A 29 1.30 9.62 8.55
C PRO A 29 2.18 10.86 8.42
N TRP A 30 3.36 10.85 9.05
CA TRP A 30 4.29 11.96 8.98
C TRP A 30 5.05 12.04 7.65
N ASN A 31 5.11 10.94 6.89
CA ASN A 31 5.67 10.94 5.53
C ASN A 31 4.60 11.26 4.47
N PHE A 32 3.36 11.52 4.87
CA PHE A 32 2.33 11.89 3.93
C PHE A 32 2.65 13.24 3.28
N PRO A 33 2.54 13.37 1.95
CA PRO A 33 2.91 14.58 1.24
C PRO A 33 2.03 15.78 1.60
N SER A 34 2.53 16.97 1.31
CA SER A 34 1.76 18.22 1.35
C SER A 34 0.72 18.26 0.22
N LEU A 35 -0.27 19.14 0.35
CA LEU A 35 -1.28 19.36 -0.69
C LEU A 35 -0.61 19.70 -2.04
N SER A 36 0.35 20.63 -2.04
CA SER A 36 1.06 21.05 -3.25
C SER A 36 1.86 19.93 -3.92
N GLU A 37 2.45 19.01 -3.14
CA GLU A 37 3.16 17.84 -3.70
C GLU A 37 2.19 16.86 -4.36
N ILE A 38 1.03 16.62 -3.74
CA ILE A 38 -0.03 15.75 -4.30
C ILE A 38 -0.58 16.37 -5.59
N GLU A 39 -0.84 17.67 -5.57
CA GLU A 39 -1.26 18.43 -6.74
C GLU A 39 -0.24 18.33 -7.89
N GLY A 40 1.06 18.44 -7.58
CA GLY A 40 2.12 18.24 -8.54
C GLY A 40 2.16 16.82 -9.12
N ALA A 41 1.90 15.80 -8.30
CA ALA A 41 1.80 14.41 -8.73
C ALA A 41 0.58 14.17 -9.64
N ILE A 42 -0.57 14.78 -9.33
CA ILE A 42 -1.76 14.75 -10.20
C ILE A 42 -1.43 15.37 -11.55
N ASP A 43 -0.83 16.56 -11.58
CA ASP A 43 -0.44 17.21 -12.84
C ASP A 43 0.57 16.40 -13.65
N ALA A 44 1.50 15.74 -12.98
CA ALA A 44 2.47 14.87 -13.63
C ALA A 44 1.80 13.63 -14.23
N ALA A 45 0.85 13.02 -13.53
CA ALA A 45 0.03 11.92 -14.06
C ALA A 45 -0.75 12.36 -15.30
N ARG A 46 -1.41 13.52 -15.26
CA ARG A 46 -2.17 14.05 -16.41
C ARG A 46 -1.30 14.34 -17.62
N ARG A 47 -0.15 15.01 -17.44
CA ARG A 47 0.80 15.25 -18.54
C ARG A 47 1.29 13.95 -19.20
N ALA A 48 1.37 12.87 -18.43
CA ALA A 48 1.75 11.55 -18.92
C ALA A 48 0.56 10.71 -19.43
N GLY A 49 -0.68 11.19 -19.31
CA GLY A 49 -1.89 10.43 -19.68
C GLY A 49 -2.15 9.23 -18.77
N LEU A 50 -1.75 9.29 -17.50
CA LEU A 50 -1.83 8.20 -16.52
C LEU A 50 -2.94 8.45 -15.50
N HIS A 51 -3.55 7.36 -15.01
CA HIS A 51 -4.45 7.42 -13.87
C HIS A 51 -3.68 7.66 -12.56
N PHE A 52 -4.34 8.26 -11.57
CA PHE A 52 -3.73 8.61 -10.29
C PHE A 52 -4.37 7.86 -9.13
N THR A 53 -3.55 7.40 -8.17
CA THR A 53 -3.99 6.82 -6.91
C THR A 53 -3.31 7.53 -5.75
N LEU A 54 -4.08 8.15 -4.87
CA LEU A 54 -3.57 8.70 -3.62
C LEU A 54 -3.52 7.61 -2.55
N ALA A 55 -2.32 7.26 -2.08
CA ALA A 55 -2.14 6.36 -0.94
C ALA A 55 -2.20 7.13 0.39
N THR A 56 -3.19 6.82 1.22
CA THR A 56 -3.34 7.38 2.56
C THR A 56 -2.69 6.47 3.62
N PRO A 57 -2.13 7.04 4.70
CA PRO A 57 -1.29 6.31 5.64
C PRO A 57 -2.11 5.60 6.73
N VAL A 58 -1.46 4.77 7.53
CA VAL A 58 -2.01 4.34 8.82
C VAL A 58 -2.18 5.57 9.71
N LEU A 59 -3.36 5.74 10.31
CA LEU A 59 -3.73 7.01 10.91
C LEU A 59 -3.36 7.10 12.39
N ALA A 60 -3.05 8.32 12.79
CA ALA A 60 -3.06 8.79 14.17
C ALA A 60 -4.17 9.84 14.31
N GLU A 61 -4.76 9.95 15.49
CA GLU A 61 -5.94 10.80 15.73
C GLU A 61 -5.66 12.28 15.38
N ASP A 62 -4.47 12.75 15.73
CA ASP A 62 -3.97 14.10 15.44
C ASP A 62 -3.75 14.37 13.94
N PHE A 63 -3.66 13.33 13.13
CA PHE A 63 -3.49 13.43 11.68
C PHE A 63 -4.83 13.58 10.93
N LEU A 64 -5.95 13.19 11.52
CA LEU A 64 -7.27 13.23 10.86
C LEU A 64 -7.64 14.63 10.32
N PRO A 65 -7.42 15.75 11.04
CA PRO A 65 -7.73 17.08 10.51
C PRO A 65 -6.92 17.41 9.24
N ARG A 66 -5.64 17.00 9.21
CA ARG A 66 -4.76 17.21 8.04
C ARG A 66 -5.24 16.38 6.85
N LEU A 67 -5.58 15.11 7.06
CA LEU A 67 -6.10 14.26 5.99
C LEU A 67 -7.40 14.84 5.40
N LYS A 68 -8.32 15.28 6.26
CA LYS A 68 -9.57 15.93 5.82
C LYS A 68 -9.32 17.17 4.97
N GLN A 69 -8.38 18.04 5.38
CA GLN A 69 -8.01 19.24 4.63
C GLN A 69 -7.41 18.89 3.26
N VAL A 70 -6.50 17.91 3.20
CA VAL A 70 -5.89 17.48 1.94
C VAL A 70 -6.93 16.90 0.99
N LEU A 71 -7.78 15.98 1.47
CA LEU A 71 -8.83 15.37 0.64
C LEU A 71 -9.79 16.42 0.07
N ALA A 72 -10.21 17.39 0.90
CA ALA A 72 -11.03 18.50 0.43
C ALA A 72 -10.31 19.38 -0.60
N GLY A 73 -9.00 19.60 -0.43
CA GLY A 73 -8.18 20.39 -1.33
C GLY A 73 -7.97 19.73 -2.70
N ILE A 74 -7.78 18.41 -2.76
CA ILE A 74 -7.55 17.70 -4.02
C ILE A 74 -8.83 17.26 -4.72
N SER A 75 -9.95 17.15 -4.00
CA SER A 75 -11.23 16.65 -4.54
C SER A 75 -11.61 17.29 -5.89
N PRO A 76 -11.50 18.62 -6.10
CA PRO A 76 -11.83 19.26 -7.38
C PRO A 76 -10.92 18.87 -8.56
N ARG A 77 -9.80 18.19 -8.29
CA ARG A 77 -8.78 17.82 -9.28
C ARG A 77 -8.79 16.33 -9.62
N LEU A 78 -9.53 15.53 -8.84
CA LEU A 78 -9.67 14.10 -9.09
C LEU A 78 -10.65 13.88 -10.24
N GLU A 79 -10.29 12.98 -11.14
CA GLU A 79 -11.08 12.64 -12.33
C GLU A 79 -11.59 11.20 -12.27
N ALA A 80 -12.50 10.86 -13.18
CA ALA A 80 -12.94 9.48 -13.35
C ALA A 80 -11.74 8.55 -13.61
N GLY A 81 -11.67 7.46 -12.84
CA GLY A 81 -10.55 6.52 -12.89
C GLY A 81 -9.42 6.82 -11.89
N ASP A 82 -9.45 7.97 -11.21
CA ASP A 82 -8.60 8.16 -10.04
C ASP A 82 -9.11 7.36 -8.83
N GLU A 83 -8.20 7.09 -7.90
CA GLU A 83 -8.47 6.27 -6.74
C GLU A 83 -7.92 6.90 -5.46
N ILE A 84 -8.58 6.60 -4.34
CA ILE A 84 -8.04 6.83 -2.99
C ILE A 84 -7.83 5.47 -2.34
N LEU A 85 -6.58 5.16 -2.03
CA LEU A 85 -6.18 3.97 -1.28
C LEU A 85 -6.20 4.28 0.22
N ILE A 86 -6.94 3.48 0.98
CA ILE A 86 -7.04 3.58 2.44
C ILE A 86 -6.21 2.50 3.14
N SER A 87 -5.21 2.91 3.93
CA SER A 87 -4.43 1.99 4.79
C SER A 87 -4.97 1.88 6.21
N ASP A 88 -6.01 2.64 6.53
CA ASP A 88 -6.69 2.65 7.82
C ASP A 88 -8.19 2.87 7.61
N TRP A 89 -9.02 2.16 8.38
CA TRP A 89 -10.48 2.31 8.30
C TRP A 89 -10.96 3.71 8.70
N GLY A 90 -10.19 4.45 9.51
CA GLY A 90 -10.47 5.85 9.85
C GLY A 90 -10.48 6.79 8.62
N ALA A 91 -9.81 6.41 7.52
CA ALA A 91 -9.82 7.20 6.29
C ALA A 91 -11.13 7.06 5.51
N LEU A 92 -11.88 5.96 5.68
CA LEU A 92 -13.03 5.61 4.85
C LEU A 92 -14.10 6.70 4.85
N ALA A 93 -14.54 7.14 6.04
CA ALA A 93 -15.57 8.16 6.16
C ALA A 93 -15.10 9.52 5.63
N LEU A 94 -13.83 9.86 5.83
CA LEU A 94 -13.25 11.12 5.35
C LEU A 94 -13.15 11.15 3.83
N ALA A 95 -12.66 10.06 3.22
CA ALA A 95 -12.55 9.92 1.77
C ALA A 95 -13.91 9.98 1.09
N ARG A 96 -14.91 9.24 1.58
CA ARG A 96 -16.28 9.28 1.05
C ARG A 96 -16.92 10.66 1.13
N ALA A 97 -16.73 11.35 2.27
CA ALA A 97 -17.32 12.67 2.46
C ALA A 97 -16.70 13.73 1.55
N ALA A 98 -15.38 13.67 1.32
CA ALA A 98 -14.67 14.66 0.52
C ALA A 98 -14.68 14.35 -0.98
N CYS A 99 -14.68 13.08 -1.35
CA CYS A 99 -14.48 12.58 -2.71
C CYS A 99 -15.51 11.46 -3.04
N PRO A 100 -16.82 11.76 -3.06
CA PRO A 100 -17.88 10.74 -3.15
C PRO A 100 -17.87 9.93 -4.44
N ASP A 101 -17.38 10.52 -5.54
CA ASP A 101 -17.35 9.89 -6.87
C ASP A 101 -16.02 9.20 -7.18
N VAL A 102 -15.07 9.21 -6.24
CA VAL A 102 -13.73 8.63 -6.42
C VAL A 102 -13.72 7.20 -5.90
N SER A 103 -13.14 6.29 -6.69
CA SER A 103 -13.06 4.88 -6.32
C SER A 103 -12.16 4.68 -5.09
N LEU A 104 -12.66 3.93 -4.12
CA LEU A 104 -11.90 3.60 -2.92
C LEU A 104 -11.25 2.22 -3.05
N VAL A 105 -9.99 2.15 -2.64
CA VAL A 105 -9.15 0.96 -2.72
C VAL A 105 -8.66 0.60 -1.33
N LEU A 106 -8.73 -0.68 -0.97
CA LEU A 106 -8.26 -1.14 0.34
C LEU A 106 -6.76 -1.40 0.29
N GLY A 107 -5.99 -0.60 1.02
CA GLY A 107 -4.54 -0.69 1.07
C GLY A 107 -4.06 -2.01 1.68
N ARG A 108 -2.87 -2.43 1.25
CA ARG A 108 -2.26 -3.70 1.67
C ARG A 108 -2.07 -3.82 3.18
N VAL A 109 -1.95 -2.70 3.90
CA VAL A 109 -1.92 -2.72 5.37
C VAL A 109 -3.11 -3.46 5.96
N LEU A 110 -4.29 -3.30 5.35
CA LEU A 110 -5.53 -3.92 5.78
C LEU A 110 -5.78 -5.30 5.16
N SER A 111 -4.87 -5.84 4.34
CA SER A 111 -5.15 -7.08 3.59
C SER A 111 -5.27 -8.35 4.46
N GLY A 112 -4.76 -8.31 5.70
CA GLY A 112 -4.72 -9.47 6.60
C GLY A 112 -3.83 -10.62 6.13
N GLN A 113 -2.95 -10.39 5.13
CA GLN A 113 -1.97 -11.37 4.67
C GLN A 113 -0.92 -11.66 5.75
N LYS A 114 -0.38 -12.88 5.71
CA LYS A 114 0.57 -13.41 6.68
C LYS A 114 1.96 -13.26 6.07
N ARG A 115 2.80 -12.42 6.68
CA ARG A 115 4.01 -11.88 6.03
C ARG A 115 5.30 -12.26 6.75
N GLY A 116 5.19 -13.14 7.75
CA GLY A 116 6.34 -13.60 8.52
C GLY A 116 7.32 -14.35 7.60
N PRO A 117 8.60 -13.96 7.53
CA PRO A 117 9.59 -14.70 6.74
C PRO A 117 9.70 -16.17 7.17
N GLN A 118 9.45 -16.45 8.45
CA GLN A 118 9.58 -17.79 9.02
C GLN A 118 8.59 -18.80 8.42
N ILE A 119 7.53 -18.33 7.75
CA ILE A 119 6.53 -19.19 7.11
C ILE A 119 7.17 -20.10 6.06
N VAL A 120 8.21 -19.64 5.36
CA VAL A 120 8.87 -20.43 4.31
C VAL A 120 9.62 -21.65 4.84
N ASP A 121 10.02 -21.62 6.12
CA ASP A 121 10.79 -22.67 6.77
C ASP A 121 9.89 -23.69 7.50
N LEU A 122 8.57 -23.45 7.52
CA LEU A 122 7.61 -24.36 8.13
C LEU A 122 7.35 -25.58 7.24
N ASP A 123 7.35 -26.77 7.83
CA ASP A 123 6.83 -27.97 7.20
C ASP A 123 5.29 -27.94 7.23
N LEU A 124 4.71 -27.44 6.13
CA LEU A 124 3.28 -27.18 6.02
C LEU A 124 2.61 -28.22 5.13
N THR A 125 1.48 -28.77 5.60
CA THR A 125 0.54 -29.49 4.75
C THR A 125 0.00 -28.56 3.65
N PRO A 126 -0.50 -29.10 2.52
CA PRO A 126 -1.09 -28.27 1.47
C PRO A 126 -2.20 -27.33 1.97
N ALA A 127 -3.06 -27.80 2.88
CA ALA A 127 -4.12 -27.00 3.48
C ALA A 127 -3.57 -25.86 4.36
N ALA A 128 -2.54 -26.13 5.16
CA ALA A 128 -1.88 -25.11 5.98
C ALA A 128 -1.16 -24.09 5.10
N ARG A 129 -0.51 -24.52 4.01
CA ARG A 129 0.10 -23.62 3.03
C ARG A 129 -0.93 -22.66 2.43
N ALA A 130 -2.08 -23.17 1.99
CA ALA A 130 -3.14 -22.34 1.43
C ALA A 130 -3.63 -21.26 2.41
N TYR A 131 -3.73 -21.59 3.70
CA TYR A 131 -4.06 -20.62 4.75
C TYR A 131 -3.06 -19.46 4.83
N PHE A 132 -1.76 -19.75 4.77
CA PHE A 132 -0.71 -18.73 4.82
C PHE A 132 -0.58 -17.90 3.53
N GLN A 133 -1.09 -18.40 2.41
CA GLN A 133 -1.12 -17.69 1.13
C GLN A 133 -2.30 -16.69 1.03
N GLY A 134 -3.22 -16.70 2.00
CA GLY A 134 -4.43 -15.86 2.01
C GLY A 134 -4.40 -14.69 3.01
N GLY A 135 -5.39 -13.81 2.88
CA GLY A 135 -5.64 -12.65 3.73
C GLY A 135 -7.03 -12.66 4.37
N ALA A 136 -7.46 -11.51 4.88
CA ALA A 136 -8.82 -11.33 5.40
C ALA A 136 -9.88 -11.30 4.29
N TRP A 137 -9.50 -10.86 3.08
CA TRP A 137 -10.42 -10.53 1.98
C TRP A 137 -10.44 -11.55 0.83
N TYR A 138 -10.09 -12.81 1.13
CA TYR A 138 -9.98 -13.85 0.10
C TYR A 138 -11.27 -14.67 -0.06
N GLY A 139 -12.13 -14.69 0.97
CA GLY A 139 -13.41 -15.41 0.94
C GLY A 139 -14.56 -14.59 0.33
N SER A 140 -15.62 -15.27 -0.10
CA SER A 140 -16.85 -14.65 -0.63
C SER A 140 -17.50 -13.68 0.35
N ASP A 141 -17.65 -14.09 1.61
CA ASP A 141 -18.34 -13.30 2.63
C ASP A 141 -17.59 -12.00 2.92
N ALA A 142 -16.25 -12.05 2.84
CA ALA A 142 -15.42 -10.86 2.95
C ALA A 142 -15.59 -9.92 1.76
N ARG A 143 -15.86 -10.45 0.55
CA ARG A 143 -16.16 -9.63 -0.62
C ARG A 143 -17.48 -8.89 -0.48
N GLU A 144 -18.51 -9.55 0.05
CA GLU A 144 -19.82 -8.90 0.30
C GLU A 144 -19.66 -7.66 1.20
N VAL A 145 -18.86 -7.77 2.27
CA VAL A 145 -18.53 -6.63 3.13
C VAL A 145 -17.82 -5.52 2.36
N LEU A 146 -16.88 -5.84 1.46
CA LEU A 146 -16.21 -4.83 0.65
C LEU A 146 -17.16 -4.14 -0.33
N ASP A 147 -18.12 -4.87 -0.90
CA ASP A 147 -19.16 -4.32 -1.78
C ASP A 147 -20.09 -3.37 -1.02
N GLU A 148 -20.54 -3.73 0.18
CA GLU A 148 -21.30 -2.82 1.08
C GLU A 148 -20.49 -1.56 1.44
N LEU A 149 -19.18 -1.72 1.60
CA LEU A 149 -18.25 -0.63 1.84
C LEU A 149 -17.78 0.07 0.55
N LEU A 150 -18.39 -0.23 -0.61
CA LEU A 150 -18.07 0.41 -1.89
C LEU A 150 -16.55 0.43 -2.18
N ILE A 151 -15.85 -0.62 -1.74
CA ILE A 151 -14.43 -0.81 -1.99
C ILE A 151 -14.29 -1.49 -3.34
N ALA A 152 -13.70 -0.79 -4.29
CA ALA A 152 -13.59 -1.25 -5.66
C ALA A 152 -12.59 -2.41 -5.81
N ARG A 153 -11.55 -2.44 -4.98
CA ARG A 153 -10.35 -3.29 -5.15
C ARG A 153 -9.61 -3.46 -3.83
N ILE A 154 -8.84 -4.54 -3.71
CA ILE A 154 -7.86 -4.71 -2.64
C ILE A 154 -6.42 -4.72 -3.16
N GLU A 155 -5.51 -4.24 -2.33
CA GLU A 155 -4.07 -4.26 -2.56
C GLU A 155 -3.45 -5.38 -1.71
N ILE A 156 -2.57 -6.17 -2.31
CA ILE A 156 -1.93 -7.32 -1.68
C ILE A 156 -0.42 -7.32 -1.95
N ASP A 157 0.30 -8.00 -1.07
CA ASP A 157 1.74 -8.21 -1.13
C ASP A 157 2.13 -9.44 -1.96
N ASN A 158 3.27 -9.35 -2.67
CA ASN A 158 3.94 -10.49 -3.28
C ASN A 158 4.64 -11.38 -2.22
N LEU A 159 3.87 -12.21 -1.51
CA LEU A 159 4.34 -13.05 -0.41
C LEU A 159 5.41 -14.08 -0.84
N LEU A 160 6.34 -14.39 0.07
CA LEU A 160 7.39 -15.38 -0.17
C LEU A 160 6.85 -16.80 -0.40
N GLN A 161 5.77 -17.15 0.30
CA GLN A 161 5.09 -18.44 0.20
C GLN A 161 4.08 -18.52 -0.96
N GLY A 162 4.00 -17.49 -1.80
CA GLY A 162 2.98 -17.32 -2.83
C GLY A 162 1.66 -16.75 -2.29
N VAL A 163 0.73 -16.48 -3.20
CA VAL A 163 -0.59 -15.93 -2.89
C VAL A 163 -1.69 -16.85 -3.40
N ALA A 164 -2.77 -16.97 -2.64
CA ALA A 164 -3.92 -17.77 -3.02
C ALA A 164 -4.80 -17.01 -4.05
N PRO A 165 -5.70 -17.71 -4.76
CA PRO A 165 -6.70 -17.03 -5.58
C PRO A 165 -7.69 -16.22 -4.73
N LEU A 166 -8.09 -15.04 -5.22
CA LEU A 166 -9.16 -14.25 -4.63
C LEU A 166 -10.54 -14.67 -5.18
N ALA A 167 -11.58 -14.51 -4.36
CA ALA A 167 -12.97 -14.80 -4.74
C ALA A 167 -13.61 -13.78 -5.71
N GLY A 168 -12.90 -12.73 -6.13
CA GLY A 168 -13.38 -11.74 -7.09
C GLY A 168 -12.99 -10.29 -6.73
N GLY A 169 -13.52 -9.32 -7.48
CA GLY A 169 -13.39 -7.90 -7.15
C GLY A 169 -12.09 -7.20 -7.55
N GLY A 170 -11.18 -7.91 -8.23
CA GLY A 170 -9.91 -7.37 -8.70
C GLY A 170 -8.90 -7.09 -7.58
N ALA A 171 -7.64 -7.47 -7.81
CA ALA A 171 -6.56 -7.24 -6.87
C ALA A 171 -5.32 -6.67 -7.54
N SER A 172 -4.62 -5.85 -6.77
CA SER A 172 -3.31 -5.33 -7.13
C SER A 172 -2.21 -6.03 -6.34
N LEU A 173 -1.14 -6.43 -7.00
CA LEU A 173 0.02 -7.06 -6.35
C LEU A 173 1.19 -6.08 -6.27
N HIS A 174 1.58 -5.72 -5.04
CA HIS A 174 2.75 -4.88 -4.77
C HIS A 174 4.05 -5.69 -4.78
N PHE A 175 5.06 -5.19 -5.50
CA PHE A 175 6.38 -5.80 -5.60
C PHE A 175 7.48 -4.74 -5.81
N PRO A 176 8.76 -5.01 -5.50
CA PRO A 176 9.28 -6.24 -4.91
C PRO A 176 9.22 -6.22 -3.38
N TYR A 177 8.76 -5.14 -2.76
CA TYR A 177 8.80 -5.00 -1.30
C TYR A 177 7.47 -5.39 -0.70
N LEU A 178 7.45 -6.49 0.07
CA LEU A 178 6.34 -6.80 0.99
C LEU A 178 6.65 -6.21 2.38
N PHE A 179 5.66 -5.65 3.09
CA PHE A 179 5.91 -5.19 4.47
C PHE A 179 5.77 -6.38 5.43
N VAL A 180 6.40 -6.34 6.60
CA VAL A 180 6.30 -7.39 7.62
C VAL A 180 5.55 -6.87 8.82
N THR A 181 5.96 -5.68 9.29
CA THR A 181 5.34 -5.00 10.42
C THR A 181 5.57 -3.50 10.31
N SER A 182 4.64 -2.72 10.88
CA SER A 182 4.74 -1.28 11.03
C SER A 182 4.40 -0.90 12.47
N THR A 183 5.09 0.08 13.03
CA THR A 183 4.92 0.52 14.42
C THR A 183 4.70 2.03 14.50
N ARG A 184 4.11 2.52 15.59
CA ARG A 184 4.10 3.97 15.89
C ARG A 184 5.39 4.43 16.57
N SER A 185 6.15 3.50 17.14
CA SER A 185 7.45 3.75 17.77
C SER A 185 8.56 3.74 16.71
N CYS A 186 8.62 4.80 15.91
CA CYS A 186 9.66 4.97 14.90
C CYS A 186 11.04 5.11 15.57
N PRO A 187 12.09 4.38 15.12
CA PRO A 187 13.44 4.51 15.69
C PRO A 187 14.07 5.90 15.48
N TRP A 188 13.51 6.70 14.56
CA TRP A 188 13.97 8.06 14.25
C TRP A 188 13.17 9.14 14.98
N ARG A 189 12.26 8.76 15.88
CA ARG A 189 11.50 9.69 16.72
C ARG A 189 11.68 9.36 18.18
N GLU A 190 11.75 10.40 18.98
CA GLU A 190 11.69 10.28 20.44
C GLU A 190 10.31 9.72 20.86
N PRO A 191 10.28 8.70 21.73
CA PRO A 191 9.03 8.19 22.27
C PRO A 191 8.21 9.29 22.95
N GLY A 192 6.92 9.38 22.60
CA GLY A 192 6.00 10.37 23.19
C GLY A 192 5.98 11.73 22.50
N ASP A 193 6.81 11.97 21.47
CA ASP A 193 6.72 13.17 20.66
C ASP A 193 5.48 13.14 19.74
N GLY A 194 4.46 13.92 20.09
CA GLY A 194 3.26 14.16 19.26
C GLY A 194 3.40 15.31 18.26
N GLY A 195 4.57 15.97 18.21
CA GLY A 195 4.85 17.04 17.24
C GLY A 195 5.09 16.50 15.82
N PRO A 196 5.24 17.37 14.81
CA PRO A 196 5.54 16.97 13.42
C PRO A 196 6.91 16.29 13.30
N CYS A 197 7.05 15.36 12.34
CA CYS A 197 8.29 14.59 12.19
C CYS A 197 9.36 15.47 11.56
N ARG A 198 10.48 15.65 12.26
CA ARG A 198 11.60 16.48 11.81
C ARG A 198 12.74 15.68 11.19
N ALA A 199 12.76 14.37 11.40
CA ALA A 199 13.77 13.48 10.84
C ALA A 199 13.39 13.08 9.42
N ALA A 200 14.31 13.22 8.47
CA ALA A 200 14.25 12.43 7.25
C ALA A 200 14.27 10.96 7.66
N CYS A 201 13.36 10.13 7.13
CA CYS A 201 13.48 8.68 7.27
C CYS A 201 14.88 8.31 6.80
N GLY A 202 15.77 7.98 7.75
CA GLY A 202 17.22 7.98 7.55
C GLY A 202 17.67 6.88 6.60
N GLU A 203 18.84 6.31 6.85
CA GLU A 203 19.30 5.17 6.07
C GLU A 203 18.41 3.93 6.30
N VAL A 204 18.27 3.11 5.27
CA VAL A 204 17.58 1.83 5.36
C VAL A 204 18.44 0.89 6.19
N PHE A 205 17.90 0.39 7.30
CA PHE A 205 18.60 -0.62 8.09
C PHE A 205 18.39 -1.99 7.46
N ARG A 206 19.46 -2.79 7.41
CA ARG A 206 19.39 -4.21 7.07
C ARG A 206 19.52 -5.01 8.36
N LEU A 207 18.44 -5.65 8.78
CA LEU A 207 18.40 -6.50 9.96
C LEU A 207 18.59 -7.96 9.53
N THR A 208 19.58 -8.62 10.11
CA THR A 208 19.91 -10.02 9.84
C THR A 208 19.92 -10.81 11.14
N SER A 209 19.49 -12.06 11.08
CA SER A 209 19.50 -13.00 12.20
C SER A 209 19.95 -14.37 11.71
N PRO A 210 20.70 -15.16 12.50
CA PRO A 210 21.01 -16.54 12.16
C PRO A 210 19.78 -17.45 11.99
N ARG A 211 18.60 -17.01 12.47
CA ARG A 211 17.34 -17.75 12.39
C ARG A 211 16.48 -17.39 11.18
N GLU A 212 16.82 -16.33 10.45
CA GLU A 212 16.02 -15.81 9.34
C GLU A 212 16.73 -16.08 8.02
N THR A 213 16.02 -16.65 7.05
CA THR A 213 16.56 -16.96 5.72
C THR A 213 16.64 -15.71 4.82
N VAL A 214 15.86 -14.68 5.12
CA VAL A 214 15.79 -13.43 4.33
C VAL A 214 15.99 -12.21 5.25
N PRO A 215 16.85 -11.24 4.88
CA PRO A 215 17.04 -10.04 5.68
C PRO A 215 15.77 -9.17 5.72
N LEU A 216 15.49 -8.57 6.87
CA LEU A 216 14.49 -7.51 6.98
C LEU A 216 15.13 -6.16 6.61
N LEU A 217 14.43 -5.39 5.80
CA LEU A 217 14.79 -4.03 5.44
C LEU A 217 13.90 -3.08 6.23
N GLN A 218 14.47 -2.26 7.11
CA GLN A 218 13.70 -1.30 7.89
C GLN A 218 13.87 0.11 7.32
N CYS A 219 12.75 0.71 6.94
CA CYS A 219 12.68 2.12 6.54
C CYS A 219 11.64 2.84 7.40
N GLY A 220 12.09 3.87 8.10
CA GLY A 220 11.24 4.58 9.06
C GLY A 220 10.68 3.62 10.11
N ASN A 221 9.36 3.60 10.20
CA ASN A 221 8.61 2.81 11.17
C ASN A 221 8.17 1.44 10.67
N THR A 222 8.61 1.03 9.47
CA THR A 222 8.11 -0.17 8.79
C THR A 222 9.26 -1.06 8.35
N GLN A 223 9.08 -2.37 8.53
CA GLN A 223 10.00 -3.41 8.10
C GLN A 223 9.44 -4.09 6.86
N PHE A 224 10.32 -4.49 5.95
CA PHE A 224 9.99 -5.07 4.65
C PHE A 224 10.89 -6.25 4.34
N ILE A 225 10.43 -7.08 3.40
CA ILE A 225 11.21 -8.10 2.73
C ILE A 225 11.15 -7.83 1.23
N ARG A 226 12.26 -8.07 0.53
CA ARG A 226 12.31 -8.05 -0.92
C ARG A 226 12.00 -9.44 -1.49
N ASN A 227 11.00 -9.52 -2.37
CA ASN A 227 10.64 -10.66 -3.16
C ASN A 227 10.40 -10.24 -4.62
N ASP A 228 11.36 -10.54 -5.49
CA ASP A 228 11.28 -10.26 -6.93
C ASP A 228 10.57 -11.38 -7.73
N GLN A 229 10.26 -12.51 -7.09
CA GLN A 229 9.60 -13.64 -7.77
C GLN A 229 8.09 -13.42 -7.82
N LEU A 230 7.60 -13.01 -8.99
CA LEU A 230 6.16 -12.88 -9.23
C LEU A 230 5.50 -14.24 -9.50
N PRO A 231 4.19 -14.38 -9.22
CA PRO A 231 3.42 -15.55 -9.66
C PRO A 231 3.47 -15.70 -11.19
N ALA A 232 3.52 -16.95 -11.67
CA ALA A 232 3.64 -17.22 -13.10
C ALA A 232 2.41 -16.76 -13.93
N ALA A 233 1.21 -16.80 -13.33
CA ALA A 233 -0.04 -16.40 -13.96
C ALA A 233 -0.92 -15.62 -12.96
N PRO A 234 -0.58 -14.36 -12.62
CA PRO A 234 -1.28 -13.58 -11.60
C PRO A 234 -2.79 -13.44 -11.86
N GLU A 235 -3.21 -13.39 -13.12
CA GLU A 235 -4.61 -13.31 -13.55
C GLU A 235 -5.45 -14.50 -13.05
N THR A 236 -4.85 -15.69 -12.95
CA THR A 236 -5.54 -16.87 -12.40
C THR A 236 -5.80 -16.78 -10.90
N LEU A 237 -5.12 -15.84 -10.23
CA LEU A 237 -5.27 -15.55 -8.81
C LEU A 237 -6.25 -14.39 -8.56
N GLY A 238 -6.87 -13.81 -9.61
CA GLY A 238 -7.70 -12.61 -9.50
C GLY A 238 -6.90 -11.31 -9.43
N ILE A 239 -5.61 -11.35 -9.76
CA ILE A 239 -4.73 -10.18 -9.82
C ILE A 239 -4.73 -9.64 -11.24
N ASP A 240 -5.12 -8.39 -11.40
CA ASP A 240 -5.22 -7.70 -12.69
C ASP A 240 -4.37 -6.42 -12.75
N ARG A 241 -3.70 -6.05 -11.64
CA ARG A 241 -2.74 -4.96 -11.54
C ARG A 241 -1.46 -5.40 -10.84
N LEU A 242 -0.31 -4.99 -11.39
CA LEU A 242 0.99 -5.08 -10.73
C LEU A 242 1.46 -3.69 -10.33
N VAL A 243 1.83 -3.50 -9.06
CA VAL A 243 2.29 -2.21 -8.52
C VAL A 243 3.78 -2.31 -8.19
N PHE A 244 4.60 -1.69 -9.03
CA PHE A 244 6.05 -1.69 -8.87
C PHE A 244 6.51 -0.58 -7.92
N HIS A 245 7.36 -0.95 -6.96
CA HIS A 245 8.02 -0.04 -6.03
C HIS A 245 9.50 0.09 -6.44
N PRO A 246 9.91 1.20 -7.09
CA PRO A 246 11.27 1.40 -7.57
C PRO A 246 12.28 1.56 -6.42
N CYS A 247 11.81 1.99 -5.26
CA CYS A 247 12.56 2.10 -4.03
C CYS A 247 11.77 1.50 -2.87
N LEU A 248 12.46 1.23 -1.76
CA LEU A 248 11.81 0.78 -0.54
C LEU A 248 10.77 1.82 -0.08
N PRO A 249 9.53 1.42 0.26
CA PRO A 249 8.51 2.36 0.73
C PRO A 249 8.96 3.10 1.98
N ARG A 250 8.55 4.38 2.10
CA ARG A 250 8.92 5.27 3.22
C ARG A 250 7.69 5.75 3.97
#